data_AF-A0A933D433-F1
#
_entry.id   AF-A0A933D433-F1
#
_cell.length_a   1.000
_cell.length_b   1.000
_cell.length_c   1.000
_cell.angle_alpha   90.00
_cell.angle_beta   90.00
_cell.angle_gamma   90.00
#
_symmetry.space_group_name_H-M   'P 1'
#
loop_
_entity.id
_entity.type
_entity.pdbx_description
1 polymer ?
#
loop_
_entity_poly.entity_id
_entity_poly.type
_entity_poly.pdbx_seq_one_letter_code
_entity_poly.pdbx_strand_id
1 'polypeptide(L)' 'MPVVTFYNEHRSFETEAGANLRQFMKKVGVTPYKGITMLTNCRGHNFCGTCAVEIL' A
#
# COMPACT_ATOMS: atom_id res chain seq x y z
N MET A 1 14.50 11.16 -6.78
CA MET A 1 13.73 9.98 -6.35
C MET A 1 12.37 10.47 -5.88
N PRO A 2 11.25 9.90 -6.33
CA PRO A 2 9.93 10.26 -5.82
C PRO A 2 9.79 9.94 -4.33
N VAL A 3 8.96 10.70 -3.63
CA VAL A 3 8.61 10.49 -2.22
C VAL A 3 7.13 10.10 -2.16
N VAL A 4 6.83 9.05 -1.39
CA VAL A 4 5.46 8.64 -1.08
C VAL A 4 5.17 8.96 0.38
N THR A 5 4.11 9.72 0.62
CA THR A 5 3.62 10.06 1.96
C THR A 5 2.38 9.24 2.30
N PHE A 6 2.45 8.47 3.38
CA PHE A 6 1.31 7.74 3.91
C PHE A 6 0.64 8.57 5.00
N TYR A 7 -0.39 9.36 4.62
CA TYR A 7 -1.05 10.31 5.51
C TYR A 7 -1.59 9.68 6.81
N ASN A 8 -2.23 8.51 6.72
CA ASN A 8 -2.76 7.79 7.89
C ASN A 8 -1.68 7.25 8.84
N GLU A 9 -0.43 7.12 8.36
CA GLU A 9 0.69 6.59 9.12
C GLU A 9 1.64 7.71 9.57
N HIS A 10 1.42 8.95 9.11
CA HIS A 10 2.30 10.10 9.33
C HIS A 10 3.78 9.82 8.98
N ARG A 11 4.02 9.03 7.94
CA ARG A 11 5.36 8.58 7.51
C ARG A 11 5.55 8.84 6.02
N SER A 12 6.76 9.24 5.64
CA SER A 12 7.17 9.45 4.25
C SER A 12 8.40 8.61 3.93
N PHE A 13 8.46 8.08 2.70
CA PHE A 13 9.57 7.25 2.24
C PHE A 13 9.97 7.62 0.83
N GLU A 14 11.27 7.60 0.56
CA GLU A 14 11.79 7.63 -0.81
C GLU A 14 11.51 6.30 -1.51
N THR A 15 11.20 6.38 -2.80
CA THR A 15 10.97 5.20 -3.63
C THR A 15 11.58 5.36 -5.02
N GLU A 16 11.59 4.27 -5.77
CA GLU A 16 12.01 4.25 -7.16
C GLU A 16 10.84 4.64 -8.07
N ALA A 17 11.14 5.34 -9.17
CA ALA A 17 10.14 5.63 -10.18
C ALA A 17 9.61 4.33 -10.80
N GLY A 18 8.27 4.21 -10.93
CA GLY A 18 7.63 2.99 -11.43
C GLY A 18 7.43 1.89 -10.37
N ALA A 19 7.82 2.11 -9.12
CA ALA A 19 7.57 1.16 -8.04
C ALA A 19 6.06 0.87 -7.87
N ASN A 20 5.71 -0.40 -7.70
CA ASN A 20 4.35 -0.79 -7.39
C ASN A 20 3.98 -0.37 -5.95
N LEU A 21 2.99 0.52 -5.80
CA LEU A 21 2.63 1.10 -4.51
C LEU A 21 2.26 0.04 -3.46
N ARG A 22 1.49 -1.00 -3.83
CA ARG A 22 1.08 -2.07 -2.91
C ARG A 22 2.27 -2.88 -2.40
N GLN A 23 3.22 -3.22 -3.27
CA GLN A 23 4.43 -3.93 -2.86
C GLN A 23 5.31 -3.04 -1.99
N PHE A 24 5.42 -1.75 -2.34
CA PHE A 24 6.17 -0.78 -1.57
C PHE A 24 5.62 -0.57 -0.16
N MET A 25 4.30 -0.42 -0.01
CA MET A 25 3.62 -0.38 1.30
C MET A 25 4.10 -1.54 2.19
N LYS A 26 4.03 -2.78 1.67
CA LYS A 26 4.48 -3.97 2.41
C LYS A 26 5.96 -3.90 2.79
N LYS A 27 6.83 -3.42 1.89
CA LYS A 27 8.28 -3.28 2.13
C LYS A 27 8.57 -2.33 3.31
N VAL A 28 7.79 -1.26 3.45
CA VAL A 28 7.96 -0.26 4.52
C VAL A 28 7.09 -0.52 5.76
N GLY A 29 6.45 -1.68 5.84
CA GLY A 29 5.61 -2.07 6.97
C GLY A 29 4.27 -1.33 7.06
N VAL A 30 3.77 -0.81 5.94
CA VAL A 30 2.43 -0.21 5.82
C VAL A 30 1.51 -1.21 5.10
N THR A 31 0.24 -1.29 5.51
CA THR A 31 -0.73 -2.23 4.93
C THR A 31 -1.95 -1.49 4.39
N PRO A 32 -2.45 -1.81 3.17
CA PRO A 32 -3.73 -1.30 2.70
C PRO A 32 -4.92 -2.08 3.30
N TYR A 33 -4.67 -3.18 4.01
CA TYR A 33 -5.72 -4.05 4.56
C TYR A 33 -6.06 -3.67 6.00
N LYS A 34 -7.33 -3.89 6.36
CA LYS A 34 -7.86 -3.64 7.71
C LYS A 34 -8.80 -4.78 8.13
N GLY A 35 -8.86 -5.08 9.42
CA GLY A 35 -9.74 -6.12 9.97
C GLY A 35 -9.54 -7.49 9.30
N ILE A 36 -10.65 -8.15 8.92
CA ILE A 36 -10.63 -9.51 8.33
C ILE A 36 -9.83 -9.59 7.02
N THR A 37 -9.73 -8.48 6.28
CA THR A 37 -9.01 -8.44 4.99
C THR A 37 -7.50 -8.59 5.15
N MET A 38 -6.95 -8.47 6.36
CA MET A 38 -5.57 -8.84 6.66
C MET A 38 -5.28 -10.31 6.32
N LEU A 39 -6.28 -11.18 6.47
CA LEU A 39 -6.18 -12.63 6.23
C LEU A 39 -6.82 -13.05 4.90
N THR A 40 -7.93 -12.41 4.51
CA THR A 40 -8.75 -12.85 3.37
C THR A 40 -8.53 -12.06 2.07
N ASN A 41 -7.52 -11.19 2.00
CA ASN A 41 -7.21 -10.46 0.76
C ASN A 41 -6.76 -11.39 -0.38
N CYS A 42 -6.96 -10.95 -1.63
CA CYS A 42 -6.53 -11.69 -2.82
C CYS A 42 -5.02 -11.66 -3.07
N ARG A 43 -4.20 -11.13 -2.15
CA ARG A 43 -2.74 -11.05 -2.27
C ARG A 43 -2.24 -10.32 -3.53
N GLY A 44 -3.06 -9.49 -4.16
CA GLY A 44 -2.69 -8.63 -5.28
C GLY A 44 -3.05 -9.19 -6.66
N HIS A 45 -4.00 -10.12 -6.74
CA HIS A 45 -4.49 -10.69 -8.00
C HIS A 45 -5.71 -9.92 -8.59
N ASN A 46 -5.99 -8.70 -8.11
CA ASN A 46 -7.04 -7.81 -8.65
C ASN A 46 -8.49 -8.35 -8.59
N PHE A 47 -8.81 -9.28 -7.68
CA PHE A 47 -10.17 -9.83 -7.54
C PHE A 47 -10.98 -9.30 -6.36
N CYS A 48 -10.35 -8.90 -5.25
CA CYS A 48 -11.07 -8.53 -4.03
C CYS A 48 -11.25 -7.02 -3.80
N GLY A 49 -10.51 -6.16 -4.52
CA GLY A 49 -10.56 -4.69 -4.34
C GLY A 49 -10.05 -4.16 -3.00
N THR A 50 -9.76 -5.01 -2.01
CA THR A 50 -9.42 -4.60 -0.64
C THR A 50 -8.05 -3.93 -0.45
N CYS A 51 -7.24 -3.81 -1.51
CA CYS A 51 -6.00 -3.03 -1.48
C CYS A 51 -6.15 -1.64 -2.10
N ALA A 52 -7.37 -1.17 -2.35
CA ALA A 52 -7.64 0.18 -2.85
C ALA A 52 -7.16 1.24 -1.84
N VAL A 53 -6.61 2.33 -2.37
CA VAL A 53 -6.15 3.50 -1.60
C VAL A 53 -6.56 4.77 -2.34
N GLU A 54 -6.76 5.84 -1.59
CA GLU A 54 -6.96 7.18 -2.13
C GLU A 54 -5.60 7.79 -2.51
N ILE A 55 -5.56 8.52 -3.63
CA ILE A 55 -4.39 9.27 -4.11
C ILE A 55 -4.78 10.75 -4.12
N LEU A 56 -3.95 11.58 -3.49
CA LEU A 56 -4.11 13.04 -3.36
C LEU A 56 -3.04 13.77 -4.16
#